data_AF-A0A250JBX1-F1
#
_entry.id   AF-A0A250JBX1-F1
#
_cell.length_a   1.000
_cell.length_b   1.000
_cell.length_c   1.000
_cell.angle_alpha   90.00
_cell.angle_beta   90.00
_cell.angle_gamma   90.00
#
_symmetry.space_group_name_H-M   'P 1'
#
loop_
_entity.id
_entity.type
_entity.pdbx_description
1 polymer ?
#
loop_
_entity_poly.entity_id
_entity_poly.type
_entity_poly.pdbx_seq_one_letter_code
_entity_poly.pdbx_strand_id
1 'polypeptide(L)' 'MAHDTNKPLQLTLSVAEINQVLEALGRQPYARVFQLIGRIQQQAAAQISASETTAPAGPAHS' A
#
# COMPACT_ATOMS: atom_id res chain seq x y z
N MET A 1 -8.39 -5.18 -27.02
CA MET A 1 -8.74 -5.24 -25.58
C MET A 1 -8.29 -3.93 -24.96
N ALA A 2 -9.21 -3.00 -24.68
CA ALA A 2 -8.85 -1.80 -23.92
C ALA A 2 -8.69 -2.23 -22.45
N HIS A 3 -7.49 -2.08 -21.88
CA HIS A 3 -7.31 -2.33 -20.45
C HIS A 3 -7.90 -1.15 -19.69
N ASP A 4 -8.87 -1.40 -18.80
CA ASP A 4 -9.41 -0.40 -17.88
C ASP A 4 -8.32 0.06 -16.91
N THR A 5 -7.58 1.11 -17.27
CA THR A 5 -6.47 1.68 -16.47
C THR A 5 -6.93 2.30 -15.14
N ASN A 6 -8.25 2.40 -14.90
CA ASN A 6 -8.80 3.00 -13.68
C ASN A 6 -9.18 1.97 -12.59
N LYS A 7 -8.88 0.67 -12.78
CA LYS A 7 -9.22 -0.35 -11.78
C LYS A 7 -8.25 -0.29 -10.58
N PRO A 8 -8.74 -0.38 -9.33
CA PRO A 8 -7.87 -0.44 -8.15
C PRO A 8 -6.98 -1.69 -8.17
N LEU A 9 -5.73 -1.54 -7.71
CA LEU A 9 -4.72 -2.60 -7.65
C LEU A 9 -4.05 -2.64 -6.27
N GLN A 10 -3.78 -3.85 -5.79
CA GLN A 10 -3.01 -4.08 -4.57
C GLN A 10 -1.50 -4.17 -4.87
N LEU A 11 -0.66 -3.36 -4.24
CA LEU A 11 0.79 -3.41 -4.37
C LEU A 11 1.40 -3.96 -3.08
N THR A 12 2.28 -4.96 -3.20
CA THR A 12 3.08 -5.47 -2.07
C THR A 12 4.46 -4.86 -2.18
N LEU A 13 4.79 -3.95 -1.25
CA LEU A 13 6.06 -3.22 -1.21
C LEU A 13 6.60 -3.24 0.22
N SER A 14 7.91 -3.24 0.37
CA SER A 14 8.57 -2.98 1.65
C SER A 14 8.43 -1.51 2.07
N VAL A 15 8.70 -1.24 3.36
CA VAL A 15 8.73 0.14 3.88
C VAL A 15 9.76 1.00 3.14
N ALA A 16 10.90 0.43 2.73
CA ALA A 16 11.91 1.16 1.97
C ALA A 16 11.41 1.55 0.57
N GLU A 17 10.79 0.59 -0.14
CA GLU A 17 10.28 0.81 -1.50
C GLU A 17 9.12 1.82 -1.50
N ILE A 18 8.20 1.74 -0.55
CA ILE A 18 7.09 2.69 -0.48
C ILE A 18 7.57 4.11 -0.16
N ASN A 19 8.58 4.27 0.70
CA ASN A 19 9.18 5.57 0.96
C ASN A 19 9.83 6.15 -0.30
N GLN A 20 10.51 5.33 -1.11
CA GLN A 20 11.10 5.77 -2.38
C GLN A 20 10.02 6.24 -3.37
N VAL A 21 8.89 5.52 -3.46
CA VAL A 21 7.75 5.92 -4.29
C VAL A 21 7.17 7.25 -3.80
N LEU A 22 6.95 7.41 -2.49
CA LEU A 22 6.43 8.63 -1.90
C LEU A 22 7.39 9.83 -2.13
N GLU A 23 8.70 9.62 -2.02
CA GLU A 23 9.69 10.65 -2.31
C GLU A 23 9.63 11.09 -3.78
N ALA A 24 9.56 10.15 -4.72
CA ALA A 24 9.45 10.45 -6.14
C ALA A 24 8.16 11.23 -6.47
N LEU A 25 7.04 10.88 -5.82
CA LEU A 25 5.78 11.61 -5.96
C LEU A 25 5.86 13.02 -5.35
N GLY A 26 6.57 13.19 -4.23
CA GLY A 26 6.77 14.50 -3.59
C GLY A 26 7.54 15.51 -4.44
N ARG A 27 8.28 15.05 -5.46
CA ARG A 27 8.98 15.90 -6.44
C ARG A 27 8.08 16.42 -7.57
N GLN A 28 6.81 15.99 -7.63
CA GLN A 28 5.84 16.40 -8.64
C GLN A 28 4.90 17.51 -8.11
N PRO A 29 4.18 18.24 -8.99
CA PRO A 29 3.20 19.23 -8.54
C PRO A 29 2.12 18.60 -7.64
N TYR A 30 1.93 19.17 -6.45
CA TYR A 30 1.01 18.66 -5.43
C TYR A 30 -0.39 18.34 -5.97
N ALA A 31 -0.95 19.23 -6.79
CA ALA A 31 -2.27 19.09 -7.39
C ALA A 31 -2.46 17.78 -8.20
N ARG A 32 -1.37 17.18 -8.70
CA ARG A 32 -1.42 15.90 -9.43
C ARG A 32 -1.26 14.68 -8.55
N VAL A 33 -0.59 14.80 -7.41
CA VAL A 33 -0.18 13.63 -6.61
C VAL A 33 -0.94 13.48 -5.29
N PHE A 34 -1.59 14.52 -4.76
CA PHE A 34 -2.21 14.45 -3.44
C PHE A 34 -3.24 13.30 -3.29
N GLN A 35 -4.10 13.09 -4.30
CA GLN A 35 -5.07 11.99 -4.29
C GLN A 35 -4.39 10.63 -4.43
N LEU A 36 -3.30 10.54 -5.20
CA LEU A 36 -2.55 9.30 -5.36
C LEU A 36 -1.85 8.92 -4.06
N ILE A 37 -1.15 9.87 -3.44
CA ILE A 37 -0.50 9.70 -2.14
C ILE A 37 -1.51 9.27 -1.07
N GLY A 38 -2.68 9.92 -1.03
CA GLY A 38 -3.75 9.55 -0.09
C GLY A 38 -4.22 8.10 -0.26
N ARG A 39 -4.44 7.65 -1.51
CA ARG A 39 -4.81 6.25 -1.79
C ARG A 39 -3.73 5.26 -1.40
N ILE A 40 -2.46 5.60 -1.65
CA ILE A 40 -1.31 4.76 -1.25
C ILE A 40 -1.24 4.62 0.28
N GLN A 41 -1.43 5.71 1.02
CA GLN A 41 -1.44 5.65 2.50
C GLN A 41 -2.59 4.80 3.03
N GLN A 42 -3.79 4.95 2.48
CA GLN A 42 -4.95 4.13 2.85
C GLN A 42 -4.69 2.63 2.60
N GLN A 43 -4.09 2.31 1.47
CA GLN A 43 -3.70 0.94 1.13
C GLN A 43 -2.65 0.38 2.09
N ALA A 44 -1.59 1.13 2.37
CA ALA A 44 -0.53 0.70 3.29
C ALA A 44 -1.07 0.45 4.70
N ALA A 45 -1.93 1.35 5.22
CA ALA A 45 -2.57 1.18 6.52
C ALA A 45 -3.40 -0.12 6.59
N ALA A 46 -4.21 -0.39 5.56
CA ALA A 46 -5.01 -1.61 5.50
C ALA A 46 -4.16 -2.89 5.45
N GLN A 47 -3.01 -2.85 4.76
CA GLN A 47 -2.08 -3.99 4.67
C GLN A 47 -1.35 -4.26 5.98
N ILE A 48 -0.95 -3.21 6.71
CA ILE A 48 -0.32 -3.33 8.02
C ILE A 48 -1.30 -3.95 9.03
N SER A 49 -2.52 -3.41 9.12
CA SER A 49 -3.55 -3.93 10.03
C SER A 49 -3.97 -5.37 9.70
N ALA A 50 -3.99 -5.74 8.42
CA ALA A 50 -4.28 -7.11 8.00
C ALA A 50 -3.17 -8.10 8.42
N SER A 51 -1.91 -7.66 8.42
CA SER A 51 -0.76 -8.47 8.85
C SER A 51 -0.84 -8.83 10.34
N GLU A 52 -1.32 -7.91 11.17
CA GLU A 52 -1.46 -8.11 12.63
C GLU A 52 -2.54 -9.13 13.01
N THR A 53 -3.49 -9.41 12.11
CA THR A 53 -4.60 -10.36 12.35
C THR A 53 -4.23 -11.82 12.00
N THR A 54 -3.08 -12.07 11.38
CA THR A 54 -2.65 -13.43 10.98
C THR A 54 -1.53 -13.98 11.88
N ALA A 55 -1.57 -13.68 13.18
CA ALA A 55 -0.83 -14.47 14.17
C ALA A 55 -1.69 -15.66 14.62
N PRO A 56 -1.35 -16.91 14.25
CA PRO A 56 -2.03 -18.07 14.82
C PRO A 56 -1.71 -18.12 16.31
N ALA A 57 -2.76 -18.13 17.13
CA ALA A 57 -2.67 -18.40 18.55
C ALA A 57 -2.11 -19.82 18.78
N GLY A 58 -0.82 -19.90 19.11
CA GLY A 58 -0.19 -20.92 19.95
C GLY A 58 -0.03 -22.36 19.41
N PRO A 59 0.95 -23.12 19.94
CA PRO A 59 1.15 -24.54 19.61
C PRO A 59 0.18 -25.41 20.42
N ALA A 60 -0.67 -26.18 19.75
CA ALA A 60 -1.41 -27.26 20.39
C ALA A 60 -0.51 -28.50 20.49
N HIS A 61 -0.07 -28.76 21.71
CA HIS A 61 0.59 -29.95 22.21
C HIS A 61 -0.22 -31.22 21.90
N SER A 62 0.45 -32.30 21.47
CA SER A 62 0.09 -33.71 21.71
C SER A 62 1.31 -34.60 21.48
#